data_AF-A0A453LXQ0-F1
#
_entry.id   AF-A0A453LXQ0-F1
#
_cell.length_a   1.000
_cell.length_b   1.000
_cell.length_c   1.000
_cell.angle_alpha   90.00
_cell.angle_beta   90.00
_cell.angle_gamma   90.00
#
_symmetry.space_group_name_H-M   'P 1'
#
loop_
_entity.id
_entity.type
_entity.pdbx_description
1 polymer ?
#
loop_
_entity_poly.entity_id
_entity_poly.type
_entity_poly.pdbx_seq_one_letter_code
_entity_poly.pdbx_strand_id
1 'polypeptide(L)'
;MDKTAYTVKVGEATPAAGGRPAAGPVYRSIYAKDGLMRLPQEIHSPWDFFSGAVKKYPKNRMLGRRQVSDGKAGDYVWQTYEQVYQKVIQIGAAIRGFGVKPGAHCAIYGSNCPEWVMAMQACNSQGICYVPLYDTLGRFAMLAHTH
;
A
#
# COMPACT_ATOMS: atom_id res chain seq x y z
N MET A 1 0.84 29.19 -6.21
CA MET A 1 0.55 27.84 -5.69
C MET A 1 1.08 27.78 -4.28
N ASP A 2 0.19 27.87 -3.31
CA ASP A 2 0.55 27.78 -1.89
C ASP A 2 1.07 26.35 -1.60
N LYS A 3 2.31 26.24 -1.12
CA LYS A 3 2.89 24.95 -0.72
C LYS A 3 2.30 24.58 0.62
N THR A 4 1.12 23.98 0.63
CA THR A 4 0.52 23.46 1.86
C THR A 4 1.48 22.43 2.48
N ALA A 5 2.09 22.79 3.60
CA ALA A 5 2.98 21.90 4.34
C ALA A 5 2.13 20.86 5.09
N TYR A 6 2.20 19.60 4.68
CA TYR A 6 1.45 18.50 5.32
C TYR A 6 2.15 17.92 6.55
N THR A 7 3.24 18.54 7.01
CA THR A 7 4.06 18.08 8.12
C THR A 7 4.26 19.17 9.16
N VAL A 8 4.16 18.81 10.44
CA VAL A 8 4.42 19.66 11.60
C VAL A 8 5.59 19.08 12.40
N LYS A 9 6.51 19.93 12.85
CA LYS A 9 7.59 19.54 13.76
C LYS A 9 7.00 19.34 15.16
N VAL A 10 7.21 18.16 15.73
CA VAL A 10 6.68 17.75 17.04
C VAL A 10 7.77 17.37 18.04
N GLY A 11 9.03 17.35 17.61
CA GLY A 11 10.18 17.08 18.47
C GLY A 11 11.44 17.77 17.96
N GLU A 12 12.25 18.24 18.89
CA GLU A 12 13.55 18.83 18.61
C GLU A 12 14.59 17.76 18.22
N ALA A 13 15.64 18.18 17.54
CA ALA A 13 16.78 17.31 17.25
C ALA A 13 17.45 16.87 18.57
N THR A 14 17.89 15.62 18.61
CA THR A 14 18.55 15.06 19.79
C THR A 14 20.04 14.83 19.48
N PRO A 15 20.97 15.38 20.27
CA PRO A 15 22.40 15.14 20.06
C PRO A 15 22.76 13.68 20.40
N ALA A 16 23.91 13.22 19.90
CA ALA A 16 24.41 11.89 20.22
C ALA A 16 24.73 11.79 21.72
N ALA A 17 24.21 10.76 22.38
CA ALA A 17 24.45 10.52 23.81
C ALA A 17 24.33 9.02 24.13
N GLY A 18 25.21 8.51 25.00
CA GLY A 18 25.13 7.14 25.52
C GLY A 18 25.15 6.04 24.45
N GLY A 19 25.93 6.19 23.38
CA GLY A 19 26.00 5.23 22.27
C GLY A 19 24.84 5.33 21.27
N ARG A 20 23.89 6.26 21.44
CA ARG A 20 22.86 6.55 20.45
C ARG A 20 23.34 7.65 19.49
N PRO A 21 23.19 7.48 18.17
CA PRO A 21 23.53 8.51 17.20
C PRO A 21 22.59 9.72 17.33
N ALA A 22 23.04 10.88 16.85
CA ALA A 22 22.22 12.08 16.81
C ALA A 22 20.99 11.85 15.89
N ALA A 23 19.84 12.39 16.30
CA ALA A 23 18.59 12.31 15.55
C ALA A 23 18.12 13.70 15.14
N GLY A 24 17.66 13.83 13.89
CA GLY A 24 17.03 15.05 13.41
C GLY A 24 15.67 15.32 14.08
N PRO A 25 15.06 16.49 13.82
CA PRO A 25 13.75 16.83 14.36
C PRO A 25 12.69 15.80 14.00
N VAL A 26 11.75 15.57 14.91
CA VAL A 26 10.61 14.67 14.67
C VAL A 26 9.51 15.45 13.97
N TYR A 27 9.07 14.95 12.82
CA TYR A 27 7.94 15.50 12.08
C TYR A 27 6.76 14.53 12.09
N ARG A 28 5.54 15.07 12.14
CA ARG A 28 4.29 14.30 12.00
C ARG A 28 3.41 14.93 10.94
N SER A 29 2.46 14.15 10.41
CA SER A 29 1.41 14.71 9.57
C SER A 29 0.57 15.71 10.35
N ILE A 30 0.12 16.78 9.69
CA ILE A 30 -0.81 17.76 10.29
C ILE A 30 -2.09 17.11 10.83
N TYR A 31 -2.50 15.96 10.28
CA TYR A 31 -3.69 15.22 10.70
C TYR A 31 -3.45 14.31 11.91
N ALA A 32 -2.19 14.12 12.32
CA ALA A 32 -1.77 13.20 13.38
C ALA A 32 -0.76 13.87 14.32
N LYS A 33 -0.88 15.19 14.52
CA LYS A 33 0.09 15.98 15.29
C LYS A 33 0.23 15.44 16.73
N ASP A 34 -0.89 15.13 17.38
CA ASP A 34 -0.94 14.75 18.79
C ASP A 34 -0.77 13.24 19.02
N GLY A 35 -0.71 12.43 17.95
CA GLY A 35 -0.58 10.99 18.06
C GLY A 35 -1.16 10.25 16.86
N LEU A 36 -1.15 8.92 16.93
CA LEU A 36 -1.80 8.09 15.92
C LEU A 36 -3.28 8.42 15.85
N MET A 37 -3.78 8.61 14.62
CA MET A 37 -5.19 8.81 14.39
C MET A 37 -5.94 7.53 14.78
N ARG A 38 -7.03 7.65 15.55
CA ARG A 38 -7.90 6.51 15.82
C ARG A 38 -8.55 6.10 14.50
N LEU A 39 -8.52 4.81 14.20
CA LEU A 39 -9.29 4.27 13.08
C LEU A 39 -10.78 4.58 13.31
N PRO A 40 -11.48 5.14 12.31
CA PRO A 40 -12.93 5.31 12.37
C PRO A 40 -13.59 3.96 12.70
N GLN A 41 -14.64 3.99 13.53
CA GLN A 41 -15.28 2.79 14.05
C GLN A 41 -15.89 1.93 12.92
N GLU A 42 -16.20 2.55 11.79
CA GLU A 42 -16.75 1.92 10.58
C GLU A 42 -15.75 1.14 9.72
N ILE A 43 -14.44 1.23 9.98
CA ILE A 43 -13.42 0.50 9.21
C ILE A 43 -12.95 -0.72 10.01
N HIS A 44 -13.37 -1.90 9.57
CA HIS A 44 -13.03 -3.17 10.23
C HIS A 44 -11.97 -3.97 9.49
N SER A 45 -11.71 -3.64 8.22
CA SER A 45 -10.73 -4.34 7.40
C SER A 45 -10.02 -3.41 6.40
N PRO A 46 -8.86 -3.81 5.86
CA PRO A 46 -8.22 -3.12 4.74
C PRO A 46 -9.15 -3.00 3.52
N TRP A 47 -10.06 -3.97 3.35
CA TRP A 47 -11.06 -3.93 2.29
C TRP A 47 -12.12 -2.84 2.52
N ASP A 48 -12.58 -2.65 3.75
CA ASP A 48 -13.54 -1.57 4.07
C ASP A 48 -12.91 -0.20 3.81
N PHE A 49 -11.63 -0.05 4.16
CA PHE A 49 -10.89 1.17 3.87
C PHE A 49 -10.80 1.43 2.36
N PHE A 50 -10.34 0.44 1.59
CA PHE A 50 -10.17 0.58 0.15
C PHE A 50 -11.52 0.79 -0.57
N SER A 51 -12.51 -0.07 -0.30
CA SER A 51 -13.83 0.04 -0.92
C SER A 51 -14.58 1.32 -0.51
N GLY A 52 -14.40 1.77 0.74
CA GLY A 52 -14.88 3.07 1.21
C GLY A 52 -14.22 4.24 0.47
N ALA A 53 -12.91 4.19 0.25
CA ALA A 53 -12.19 5.19 -0.54
C ALA A 53 -12.66 5.20 -2.00
N VAL A 54 -12.90 4.04 -2.62
CA VAL A 54 -13.44 3.94 -3.98
C VAL A 54 -14.82 4.57 -4.08
N LYS A 55 -15.70 4.31 -3.11
CA LYS A 55 -17.04 4.92 -3.06
C LYS A 55 -16.97 6.43 -2.91
N LYS A 56 -16.06 6.93 -2.08
CA LYS A 56 -15.95 8.37 -1.76
C LYS A 56 -15.22 9.17 -2.84
N TYR A 57 -14.25 8.57 -3.53
CA TYR A 57 -13.34 9.26 -4.46
C TYR A 57 -13.13 8.50 -5.79
N PRO A 58 -14.19 8.06 -6.49
CA PRO A 58 -14.08 7.11 -7.60
C PRO A 58 -13.22 7.61 -8.76
N LYS A 59 -13.27 8.91 -9.05
CA LYS A 59 -12.54 9.54 -10.17
C LYS A 59 -11.15 10.04 -9.81
N ASN A 60 -10.75 9.99 -8.53
CA ASN A 60 -9.43 10.46 -8.12
C ASN A 60 -8.33 9.50 -8.61
N ARG A 61 -7.15 10.05 -8.91
CA ARG A 61 -5.97 9.26 -9.28
C ARG A 61 -5.53 8.38 -8.09
N MET A 62 -5.33 7.09 -8.35
CA MET A 62 -4.91 6.12 -7.34
C MET A 62 -3.53 5.54 -7.65
N LEU A 63 -3.37 4.90 -8.82
CA LEU A 63 -2.13 4.21 -9.19
C LEU A 63 -1.56 4.81 -10.47
N GLY A 64 -0.31 5.26 -10.41
CA GLY A 64 0.41 5.83 -11.54
C GLY A 64 1.51 4.89 -12.02
N ARG A 65 1.62 4.69 -13.34
CA ARG A 65 2.75 4.00 -13.96
C ARG A 65 3.48 4.95 -14.87
N ARG A 66 4.80 5.01 -14.73
CA ARG A 66 5.65 5.78 -15.65
C ARG A 66 5.78 5.01 -16.95
N GLN A 67 5.42 5.64 -18.07
CA GLN A 67 5.65 5.04 -19.38
C GLN A 67 7.13 5.23 -19.75
N VAL A 68 7.78 4.16 -20.19
CA VAL A 68 9.15 4.23 -20.72
C VAL A 68 9.07 3.96 -22.21
N SER A 69 9.48 4.93 -23.02
CA SER A 69 9.60 4.80 -24.48
C SER A 69 11.04 5.11 -24.84
N ASP A 70 11.68 4.26 -25.64
CA ASP A 70 13.07 4.42 -26.10
C ASP A 70 14.08 4.69 -24.97
N GLY A 71 13.92 3.99 -23.84
CA GLY A 71 14.77 4.15 -22.66
C GLY A 71 14.59 5.48 -21.90
N LYS A 72 13.71 6.37 -22.38
CA LYS A 72 13.35 7.62 -21.71
C LYS A 72 12.07 7.45 -20.94
N ALA A 73 12.12 7.88 -19.69
CA ALA A 73 11.01 7.76 -18.79
C ALA A 73 10.09 8.99 -18.95
N GLY A 74 8.94 8.78 -19.56
CA GLY A 74 7.92 9.79 -19.84
C GLY A 74 7.00 10.08 -18.66
N ASP A 75 5.80 10.57 -18.97
CA ASP A 75 4.79 10.96 -17.98
C ASP A 75 4.14 9.76 -17.28
N TYR A 76 3.54 10.04 -16.13
CA TYR A 76 2.73 9.06 -15.41
C TYR A 76 1.35 8.92 -16.07
N VAL A 77 1.00 7.69 -16.41
CA VAL A 77 -0.37 7.29 -16.75
C VAL A 77 -1.05 6.84 -15.46
N TRP A 78 -2.12 7.52 -15.10
CA TRP A 78 -2.84 7.29 -13.86
C TRP A 78 -4.12 6.47 -14.09
N GLN A 79 -4.38 5.56 -13.17
CA GLN A 79 -5.65 4.86 -13.04
C GLN A 79 -6.44 5.45 -11.89
N THR A 80 -7.75 5.60 -12.08
CA THR A 80 -8.66 6.10 -11.06
C THR A 80 -9.03 5.01 -10.06
N TYR A 81 -9.51 5.38 -8.88
CA TYR A 81 -10.00 4.41 -7.88
C TYR A 81 -11.03 3.43 -8.44
N GLU A 82 -11.99 3.89 -9.24
CA GLU A 82 -12.99 3.00 -9.85
C GLU A 82 -12.37 2.02 -10.85
N GLN A 83 -11.39 2.45 -11.65
CA GLN A 83 -10.74 1.59 -12.65
C GLN A 83 -9.93 0.50 -11.95
N VAL A 84 -9.22 0.87 -10.88
CA VAL A 84 -8.48 -0.07 -10.05
C VAL A 84 -9.43 -1.05 -9.37
N TYR A 85 -10.54 -0.56 -8.80
CA TYR A 85 -11.53 -1.40 -8.14
C TYR A 85 -12.10 -2.48 -9.08
N GLN A 86 -12.47 -2.13 -10.30
CA GLN A 86 -12.98 -3.12 -11.27
C GLN A 86 -11.97 -4.24 -11.55
N LYS A 87 -10.68 -3.88 -11.72
CA LYS A 87 -9.60 -4.87 -11.90
C LYS A 87 -9.42 -5.74 -10.67
N VAL A 88 -9.46 -5.13 -9.48
CA VAL A 88 -9.33 -5.84 -8.19
C VAL A 88 -10.42 -6.90 -8.02
N ILE A 89 -11.68 -6.58 -8.34
CA ILE A 89 -12.78 -7.54 -8.27
C ILE A 89 -12.59 -8.69 -9.27
N GLN A 90 -12.15 -8.39 -10.49
CA GLN A 90 -11.87 -9.43 -11.51
C GLN A 90 -10.73 -10.36 -11.08
N ILE A 91 -9.63 -9.80 -10.56
CA ILE A 91 -8.51 -10.59 -10.03
C ILE A 91 -8.96 -11.44 -8.85
N GLY A 92 -9.75 -10.88 -7.93
CA GLY A 92 -10.31 -11.60 -6.78
C GLY A 92 -11.17 -12.79 -7.23
N ALA A 93 -12.07 -12.57 -8.20
CA ALA A 93 -12.89 -13.63 -8.77
C ALA A 93 -12.05 -14.72 -9.45
N ALA A 94 -10.96 -14.36 -10.15
CA ALA A 94 -10.05 -15.33 -10.75
C ALA A 94 -9.33 -16.18 -9.67
N ILE A 95 -8.82 -15.54 -8.60
CA ILE A 95 -8.21 -16.24 -7.45
C ILE A 95 -9.19 -17.25 -6.85
N ARG A 96 -10.46 -16.88 -6.69
CA ARG A 96 -11.53 -17.80 -6.24
C ARG A 96 -11.77 -18.94 -7.23
N GLY A 97 -11.75 -18.65 -8.52
CA GLY A 97 -11.90 -19.64 -9.59
C GLY A 97 -10.82 -20.72 -9.56
N PHE A 98 -9.61 -20.39 -9.11
CA PHE A 98 -8.53 -21.36 -8.87
C PHE A 98 -8.67 -22.15 -7.56
N GLY A 99 -9.78 -21.99 -6.83
CA GLY A 99 -10.07 -22.77 -5.62
C GLY A 99 -9.48 -22.19 -4.33
N VAL A 100 -8.90 -20.99 -4.36
CA VAL A 100 -8.36 -20.35 -3.15
C VAL A 100 -9.50 -19.88 -2.25
N LYS A 101 -9.53 -20.38 -1.01
CA LYS A 101 -10.60 -20.16 -0.03
C LYS A 101 -10.28 -18.96 0.88
N PRO A 102 -11.28 -18.34 1.56
CA PRO A 102 -10.99 -17.31 2.54
C PRO A 102 -10.19 -17.93 3.69
N GLY A 103 -9.28 -17.17 4.30
CA GLY A 103 -8.32 -17.67 5.29
C GLY A 103 -7.10 -18.38 4.70
N ALA A 104 -7.05 -18.61 3.38
CA ALA A 104 -5.84 -19.08 2.72
C ALA A 104 -4.76 -18.00 2.64
N HIS A 105 -3.55 -18.42 2.29
CA HIS A 105 -2.41 -17.54 2.04
C HIS A 105 -2.12 -17.47 0.54
N CYS A 106 -1.86 -16.27 0.02
CA CYS A 106 -1.48 -16.05 -1.38
C CYS A 106 -0.19 -15.23 -1.43
N ALA A 107 0.87 -15.82 -1.96
CA ALA A 107 2.14 -15.12 -2.15
C ALA A 107 2.10 -14.26 -3.42
N ILE A 108 2.49 -12.98 -3.29
CA ILE A 108 2.60 -12.05 -4.42
C ILE A 108 4.07 -11.71 -4.61
N TYR A 109 4.63 -12.23 -5.70
CA TYR A 109 6.02 -12.06 -6.05
C TYR A 109 6.18 -11.10 -7.23
N GLY A 110 7.05 -10.11 -7.07
CA GLY A 110 7.42 -9.19 -8.15
C GLY A 110 7.83 -7.82 -7.64
N SER A 111 8.30 -6.98 -8.56
CA SER A 111 8.64 -5.59 -8.29
C SER A 111 7.42 -4.78 -7.85
N ASN A 112 7.65 -3.73 -7.05
CA ASN A 112 6.59 -2.80 -6.67
C ASN A 112 6.00 -2.13 -7.92
N CYS A 113 4.78 -2.51 -8.28
CA CYS A 113 4.06 -2.02 -9.46
C CYS A 113 2.56 -1.88 -9.16
N PRO A 114 1.80 -1.16 -10.00
CA PRO A 114 0.34 -1.05 -9.84
C PRO A 114 -0.37 -2.41 -9.74
N GLU A 115 0.06 -3.39 -10.52
CA GLU A 115 -0.52 -4.72 -10.55
C GLU A 115 -0.31 -5.47 -9.22
N TRP A 116 0.84 -5.27 -8.58
CA TRP A 116 1.13 -5.80 -7.25
C TRP A 116 0.15 -5.26 -6.20
N VAL A 117 -0.10 -3.94 -6.23
CA VAL A 117 -1.08 -3.31 -5.33
C VAL A 117 -2.49 -3.81 -5.61
N MET A 118 -2.85 -4.02 -6.87
CA MET A 118 -4.15 -4.60 -7.25
C MET A 118 -4.31 -6.04 -6.72
N ALA A 119 -3.28 -6.88 -6.85
CA ALA A 119 -3.31 -8.25 -6.35
C ALA A 119 -3.45 -8.30 -4.81
N MET A 120 -2.77 -7.39 -4.11
CA MET A 120 -2.92 -7.23 -2.65
C MET A 120 -4.36 -6.87 -2.28
N GLN A 121 -4.96 -5.88 -2.95
CA GLN A 121 -6.35 -5.51 -2.68
C GLN A 121 -7.35 -6.62 -3.08
N ALA A 122 -7.04 -7.42 -4.09
CA ALA A 122 -7.84 -8.57 -4.48
C ALA A 122 -7.84 -9.64 -3.37
N CYS A 123 -6.69 -9.92 -2.75
CA CYS A 123 -6.60 -10.80 -1.59
C CYS A 123 -7.45 -10.26 -0.42
N ASN A 124 -7.33 -8.97 -0.11
CA ASN A 124 -8.14 -8.32 0.92
C ASN A 124 -9.65 -8.48 0.65
N SER A 125 -10.08 -8.34 -0.61
CA SER A 125 -11.50 -8.48 -1.01
C SER A 125 -12.08 -9.87 -0.80
N GLN A 126 -11.23 -10.90 -0.81
CA GLN A 126 -11.62 -12.31 -0.71
C GLN A 126 -11.34 -12.91 0.67
N GLY A 127 -10.90 -12.10 1.63
CA GLY A 127 -10.49 -12.56 2.96
C GLY A 127 -9.26 -13.48 2.91
N ILE A 128 -8.34 -13.24 1.98
CA ILE A 128 -7.12 -14.01 1.78
C ILE A 128 -5.94 -13.24 2.37
N CYS A 129 -5.08 -13.92 3.13
CA CYS A 129 -3.85 -13.34 3.65
C CYS A 129 -2.82 -13.24 2.52
N TYR A 130 -2.39 -12.04 2.15
CA TYR A 130 -1.35 -11.87 1.14
C TYR A 130 0.05 -11.91 1.77
N VAL A 131 0.99 -12.53 1.08
CA VAL A 131 2.39 -12.63 1.51
C VAL A 131 3.28 -11.91 0.49
N PRO A 132 3.87 -10.75 0.84
CA PRO A 132 4.69 -9.98 -0.08
C PRO A 132 6.07 -10.64 -0.26
N LEU A 133 6.47 -10.95 -1.49
CA LEU A 133 7.78 -11.50 -1.81
C LEU A 133 8.52 -10.59 -2.81
N TYR A 134 9.71 -10.12 -2.41
CA TYR A 134 10.56 -9.26 -3.23
C TYR A 134 11.90 -9.93 -3.49
N ASP A 135 12.49 -9.69 -4.67
CA ASP A 135 13.81 -10.22 -5.05
C ASP A 135 14.93 -9.88 -4.07
N THR A 136 14.79 -8.76 -3.36
CA THR A 136 15.76 -8.25 -2.39
C THR A 136 15.83 -9.07 -1.10
N LEU A 137 14.92 -10.02 -0.88
CA LEU A 137 14.88 -10.84 0.35
C LEU A 137 15.69 -12.14 0.27
N GLY A 138 16.32 -12.44 -0.87
CA GLY A 138 17.15 -13.64 -1.04
C GLY A 138 16.37 -14.96 -0.99
N ARG A 139 17.04 -16.06 -1.35
CA ARG A 139 16.42 -17.40 -1.50
C ARG A 139 15.73 -17.94 -0.23
N PHE A 140 16.01 -17.38 0.95
CA PHE A 140 15.50 -17.86 2.24
C PHE A 140 14.07 -17.39 2.58
N ALA A 141 13.56 -16.33 1.93
CA ALA A 141 12.20 -15.85 2.19
C ALA A 141 11.11 -16.75 1.59
N MET A 142 11.45 -17.57 0.59
CA MET A 142 10.50 -18.43 -0.13
C MET A 142 10.15 -19.73 0.64
N LEU A 143 10.85 -20.07 1.73
CA LEU A 143 10.76 -21.37 2.41
C LEU A 143 9.98 -21.35 3.75
N ALA A 144 9.44 -20.22 4.20
CA ALA A 144 8.91 -20.09 5.56
C ALA A 144 7.43 -20.50 5.76
N HIS A 145 6.76 -21.12 4.78
CA HIS A 145 5.32 -21.46 4.89
C HIS A 145 4.96 -22.94 4.70
N THR A 146 5.88 -23.86 4.99
CA THR A 146 5.56 -25.29 5.14
C THR A 146 5.92 -25.78 6.53
N HIS A 147 5.06 -25.54 7.51
CA HIS A 147 4.94 -26.31 8.75
C HIS A 147 3.48 -26.38 9.17
#